data_AF-A0A7J8SYA1-F1
#
_entry.id   AF-A0A7J8SYA1-F1
#
_cell.length_a   1.000
_cell.length_b   1.000
_cell.length_c   1.000
_cell.angle_alpha   90.00
_cell.angle_beta   90.00
_cell.angle_gamma   90.00
#
_symmetry.space_group_name_H-M   'P 1'
#
loop_
_entity.id
_entity.type
_entity.pdbx_description
1 polymer ?
#
loop_
_entity_poly.entity_id
_entity_poly.type
_entity_poly.pdbx_seq_one_letter_code
_entity_poly.pdbx_strand_id
1 'polypeptide(L)'
;TLLKDLYDLNSVEYVKVARNSHGQPIGLETRLLAGYLGIIAQNTNLLPINYESWHHMSDSNKNQALGNIKERFVLEVSDNHVKKALGKKWKDRKSTLNKEYFKKNISLEEKL
;
A
#
# COMPACT_ATOMS: atom_id res chain seq x y z
N THR A 1 8.77 4.66 15.48
CA THR A 1 8.85 6.13 15.55
C THR A 1 9.31 6.66 14.20
N LEU A 2 8.47 6.52 13.17
CA LEU A 2 8.72 6.96 11.77
C LEU A 2 7.37 7.21 11.07
N LEU A 3 6.33 6.47 11.49
CA LEU A 3 4.97 6.57 10.94
C LEU A 3 4.19 7.77 11.49
N LYS A 4 4.31 8.08 12.79
CA LYS A 4 3.69 9.26 13.41
C LYS A 4 4.27 10.54 12.81
N ASP A 5 5.59 10.56 12.68
CA ASP A 5 6.34 11.67 12.10
C ASP A 5 5.91 11.97 10.64
N LEU A 6 5.43 10.96 9.88
CA LEU A 6 4.88 11.16 8.53
C LEU A 6 3.52 11.89 8.51
N TYR A 7 2.72 11.76 9.58
CA TYR A 7 1.47 12.49 9.73
C TYR A 7 1.71 13.89 10.32
N ASP A 8 2.76 14.06 11.10
CA ASP A 8 3.18 15.34 11.69
C ASP A 8 4.05 16.20 10.75
N LEU A 9 4.51 15.63 9.62
CA LEU A 9 5.14 16.37 8.54
C LEU A 9 4.17 17.44 8.04
N ASN A 10 4.52 18.71 8.30
CA ASN A 10 3.84 19.87 7.70
C ASN A 10 3.71 19.61 6.19
N SER A 11 2.55 19.95 5.62
CA SER A 11 2.16 19.65 4.22
C SER A 11 3.08 20.22 3.13
N VAL A 12 4.20 20.82 3.50
CA VAL A 12 5.14 21.54 2.65
C VAL A 12 6.45 20.76 2.45
N GLU A 13 6.85 19.86 3.36
CA GLU A 13 8.04 19.02 3.20
C GLU A 13 7.66 17.64 2.63
N TYR A 14 7.89 17.44 1.34
CA TYR A 14 7.70 16.13 0.72
C TYR A 14 8.91 15.23 0.93
N VAL A 15 8.68 13.93 1.12
CA VAL A 15 9.76 12.93 1.16
C VAL A 15 10.18 12.59 -0.28
N LYS A 16 11.38 12.99 -0.67
CA LYS A 16 11.93 12.66 -2.00
C LYS A 16 12.42 11.22 -2.05
N VAL A 17 11.91 10.42 -2.98
CA VAL A 17 12.36 9.05 -3.24
C VAL A 17 13.08 9.02 -4.58
N ALA A 18 14.41 8.97 -4.52
CA ALA A 18 15.27 8.90 -5.69
C ALA A 18 15.28 7.51 -6.32
N ARG A 19 15.72 7.41 -7.59
CA ARG A 19 15.87 6.14 -8.30
C ARG A 19 17.28 5.90 -8.84
N ASN A 20 17.64 4.63 -9.03
CA ASN A 20 18.83 4.25 -9.78
C ASN A 20 18.58 4.25 -11.30
N SER A 21 19.63 3.94 -12.07
CA SER A 21 19.58 3.81 -13.54
C SER A 21 18.57 2.75 -14.03
N HIS A 22 18.29 1.74 -13.21
CA HIS A 22 17.32 0.67 -13.49
C HIS A 22 15.88 1.04 -13.11
N GLY A 23 15.63 2.25 -12.63
CA GLY A 23 14.28 2.68 -12.23
C GLY A 23 13.82 2.18 -10.86
N GLN A 24 14.72 1.63 -10.05
CA GLN A 24 14.40 1.14 -8.71
C GLN A 24 14.64 2.25 -7.69
N PRO A 25 13.79 2.36 -6.65
CA PRO A 25 13.98 3.38 -5.63
C PRO A 25 15.23 3.07 -4.80
N ILE A 26 15.97 4.10 -4.42
CA ILE A 26 17.20 4.01 -3.59
C ILE A 26 17.14 5.00 -2.42
N GLY A 27 17.99 4.80 -1.41
CA GLY A 27 18.03 5.64 -0.20
C GLY A 27 17.20 5.07 0.96
N LEU A 28 17.27 5.75 2.11
CA LEU A 28 16.56 5.34 3.34
C LEU A 28 15.05 5.59 3.25
N GLU A 29 14.65 6.51 2.38
CA GLU A 29 13.29 6.93 2.07
C GLU A 29 12.50 5.80 1.39
N THR A 30 13.20 4.84 0.76
CA THR A 30 12.58 3.61 0.23
C THR A 30 11.81 2.85 1.30
N ARG A 31 12.35 2.79 2.53
CA ARG A 31 11.73 2.11 3.66
C ARG A 31 10.50 2.87 4.16
N LEU A 32 10.55 4.20 4.14
CA LEU A 32 9.41 5.07 4.46
C LEU A 32 8.29 4.87 3.45
N LEU A 33 8.60 4.91 2.15
CA LEU A 33 7.64 4.62 1.09
C LEU A 33 7.04 3.23 1.27
N ALA A 34 7.85 2.19 1.47
CA ALA A 34 7.37 0.82 1.66
C ALA A 34 6.43 0.67 2.88
N GLY A 35 6.73 1.39 3.97
CA GLY A 35 5.86 1.46 5.15
C GLY A 35 4.53 2.15 4.84
N TYR A 36 4.58 3.31 4.19
CA TYR A 36 3.38 4.07 3.83
C TYR A 36 2.48 3.32 2.83
N LEU A 37 3.06 2.65 1.84
CA LEU A 37 2.32 1.75 0.93
C LEU A 37 1.57 0.66 1.71
N GLY A 38 2.14 0.17 2.81
CA GLY A 38 1.47 -0.78 3.70
C GLY A 38 0.27 -0.19 4.43
N ILE A 39 0.29 1.10 4.77
CA ILE A 39 -0.86 1.82 5.36
C ILE A 39 -1.95 1.97 4.29
N ILE A 40 -1.60 2.49 3.12
CA ILE A 40 -2.55 2.70 2.02
C ILE A 40 -3.21 1.38 1.62
N ALA A 41 -2.44 0.29 1.53
CA ALA A 41 -2.94 -1.05 1.25
C ALA A 41 -3.97 -1.59 2.26
N GLN A 42 -3.99 -1.06 3.49
CA GLN A 42 -4.96 -1.43 4.52
C GLN A 42 -6.22 -0.56 4.52
N ASN A 43 -6.22 0.58 3.82
CA ASN A 43 -7.36 1.46 3.74
C ASN A 43 -8.42 0.87 2.80
N THR A 44 -9.46 0.26 3.37
CA THR A 44 -10.54 -0.41 2.62
C THR A 44 -11.44 0.55 1.86
N ASN A 45 -11.48 1.83 2.23
CA ASN A 45 -12.24 2.84 1.49
C ASN A 45 -11.54 3.18 0.16
N LEU A 46 -10.21 3.23 0.17
CA LEU A 46 -9.40 3.46 -1.04
C LEU A 46 -9.17 2.19 -1.85
N LEU A 47 -8.86 1.09 -1.17
CA LEU A 47 -8.47 -0.20 -1.77
C LEU A 47 -9.34 -1.33 -1.20
N PRO A 48 -10.60 -1.46 -1.66
CA PRO A 48 -11.52 -2.48 -1.17
C PRO A 48 -10.96 -3.90 -1.34
N ILE A 49 -11.22 -4.76 -0.36
CA ILE A 49 -10.73 -6.14 -0.35
C ILE A 49 -11.62 -7.14 -1.11
N ASN A 50 -12.86 -6.73 -1.41
CA ASN A 50 -13.86 -7.53 -2.11
C ASN A 50 -13.51 -7.78 -3.59
N TYR A 51 -12.62 -6.98 -4.18
CA TYR A 51 -12.09 -7.28 -5.51
C TYR A 51 -11.40 -8.64 -5.52
N GLU A 52 -11.65 -9.45 -6.54
CA GLU A 52 -11.04 -10.77 -6.69
C GLU A 52 -9.51 -10.67 -6.76
N SER A 53 -9.00 -9.79 -7.62
CA SER A 53 -7.57 -9.59 -7.85
C SER A 53 -7.24 -8.10 -7.99
N TRP A 54 -5.95 -7.75 -7.83
CA TRP A 54 -5.46 -6.39 -8.08
C TRP A 54 -5.69 -5.94 -9.52
N HIS A 55 -5.68 -6.88 -10.48
CA HIS A 55 -5.93 -6.59 -11.89
C HIS A 55 -7.38 -6.20 -12.13
N HIS A 56 -8.33 -6.79 -11.38
CA HIS A 56 -9.76 -6.47 -11.43
C HIS A 56 -10.14 -5.18 -10.67
N MET A 57 -9.27 -4.67 -9.81
CA MET A 57 -9.52 -3.41 -9.11
C MET A 57 -9.58 -2.23 -10.10
N SER A 58 -10.55 -1.34 -9.92
CA SER A 58 -10.74 -0.20 -10.83
C SER A 58 -9.51 0.71 -10.89
N ASP A 59 -9.27 1.34 -12.04
CA ASP A 59 -8.19 2.31 -12.18
C ASP A 59 -8.44 3.58 -11.35
N SER A 60 -9.71 3.94 -11.10
CA SER A 60 -10.07 5.05 -10.20
C SER A 60 -9.48 4.83 -8.80
N ASN A 61 -9.73 3.65 -8.20
CA ASN A 61 -9.18 3.30 -6.88
C ASN A 61 -7.65 3.36 -6.88
N LYS A 62 -7.01 2.76 -7.90
CA LYS A 62 -5.55 2.75 -8.03
C LYS A 62 -4.97 4.16 -8.19
N ASN A 63 -5.63 5.02 -8.95
CA ASN A 63 -5.21 6.40 -9.20
C ASN A 63 -5.42 7.28 -7.97
N GLN A 64 -6.53 7.13 -7.25
CA GLN A 64 -6.78 7.84 -6.00
C GLN A 64 -5.74 7.47 -4.93
N ALA A 65 -5.43 6.18 -4.79
CA ALA A 65 -4.39 5.71 -3.89
C ALA A 65 -3.00 6.25 -4.28
N LEU A 66 -2.69 6.32 -5.59
CA LEU A 66 -1.47 6.94 -6.07
C LEU A 66 -1.41 8.45 -5.78
N GLY A 67 -2.53 9.17 -5.91
CA GLY A 67 -2.64 10.58 -5.52
C GLY A 67 -2.29 10.79 -4.04
N ASN A 68 -2.87 9.98 -3.15
CA ASN A 68 -2.57 10.00 -1.71
C ASN A 68 -1.10 9.73 -1.37
N ILE A 69 -0.39 9.00 -2.24
CA ILE A 69 1.06 8.77 -2.11
C ILE A 69 1.82 10.01 -2.58
N LYS A 70 1.44 10.61 -3.71
CA LYS A 70 2.09 11.81 -4.26
C LYS A 70 1.89 13.06 -3.40
N GLU A 71 0.85 13.09 -2.57
CA GLU A 71 0.65 14.14 -1.55
C GLU A 71 1.73 14.16 -0.47
N ARG A 72 2.48 13.07 -0.27
CA ARG A 72 3.54 12.98 0.76
C ARG A 72 4.93 12.70 0.19
N PHE A 73 4.99 12.17 -1.03
CA PHE A 73 6.24 11.73 -1.64
C PHE A 73 6.47 12.36 -3.01
N VAL A 74 7.66 12.90 -3.22
CA VAL A 74 8.16 13.24 -4.56
C VAL A 74 8.87 12.01 -5.11
N LEU A 75 8.26 11.35 -6.09
CA LEU A 75 8.68 10.04 -6.59
C LEU A 75 9.40 10.19 -7.93
N GLU A 76 10.68 9.82 -7.99
CA GLU A 76 11.39 9.70 -9.27
C GLU A 76 11.09 8.38 -9.99
N VAL A 77 10.62 7.37 -9.25
CA VAL A 77 10.16 6.08 -9.78
C VAL A 77 8.83 6.21 -10.52
N SER A 78 8.58 5.31 -11.47
CA SER A 78 7.35 5.35 -12.27
C SER A 78 6.10 5.01 -11.46
N ASP A 79 4.97 5.60 -11.85
CA ASP A 79 3.66 5.29 -11.28
C ASP A 79 3.33 3.80 -11.35
N ASN A 80 3.72 3.14 -12.44
CA ASN A 80 3.55 1.69 -12.62
C ASN A 80 4.36 0.89 -11.59
N HIS A 81 5.57 1.34 -11.24
CA HIS A 81 6.35 0.71 -10.17
C HIS A 81 5.62 0.81 -8.83
N VAL A 82 5.14 2.02 -8.49
CA VAL A 82 4.43 2.27 -7.23
C VAL A 82 3.14 1.47 -7.15
N LYS A 83 2.32 1.46 -8.21
CA LYS A 83 1.10 0.66 -8.31
C LYS A 83 1.38 -0.83 -8.17
N LYS A 84 2.47 -1.34 -8.75
CA LYS A 84 2.88 -2.75 -8.63
C LYS A 84 3.28 -3.10 -7.18
N ALA A 85 4.06 -2.24 -6.54
CA ALA A 85 4.44 -2.41 -5.13
C ALA A 85 3.22 -2.35 -4.20
N LEU A 86 2.32 -1.39 -4.42
CA LEU A 86 1.07 -1.25 -3.68
C LEU A 86 0.17 -2.48 -3.86
N GLY A 87 0.01 -2.96 -5.10
CA GLY A 87 -0.77 -4.16 -5.39
C GLY A 87 -0.21 -5.42 -4.72
N LYS A 88 1.11 -5.52 -4.54
CA LYS A 88 1.71 -6.59 -3.73
C LYS A 88 1.26 -6.48 -2.26
N LYS A 89 1.37 -5.30 -1.64
CA LYS A 89 0.94 -5.07 -0.25
C LYS A 89 -0.55 -5.35 -0.03
N TRP A 90 -1.40 -4.94 -0.97
CA TRP A 90 -2.84 -5.23 -0.91
C TRP A 90 -3.13 -6.73 -0.98
N LYS A 91 -2.46 -7.47 -1.88
CA LYS A 91 -2.58 -8.94 -1.95
C LYS A 91 -2.11 -9.63 -0.67
N ASP A 92 -0.98 -9.17 -0.11
CA ASP A 92 -0.46 -9.70 1.15
C ASP A 92 -1.48 -9.49 2.28
N ARG A 93 -2.07 -8.28 2.39
CA ARG A 93 -3.14 -7.98 3.37
C ARG A 93 -4.37 -8.87 3.17
N LYS A 94 -4.83 -9.05 1.94
CA LYS A 94 -5.97 -9.93 1.62
C LYS A 94 -5.68 -11.38 2.03
N SER A 95 -4.49 -11.88 1.74
CA SER A 95 -4.05 -13.23 2.15
C SER A 95 -4.04 -13.39 3.67
N THR A 96 -3.51 -12.40 4.39
CA THR A 96 -3.51 -12.39 5.87
C THR A 96 -4.92 -12.43 6.43
N LEU A 97 -5.83 -11.57 5.94
CA LEU A 97 -7.23 -11.58 6.36
C LEU A 97 -7.91 -12.90 6.06
N ASN A 98 -7.64 -13.48 4.89
CA ASN A 98 -8.23 -14.76 4.55
C ASN A 98 -7.79 -15.86 5.54
N LYS A 99 -6.51 -15.88 5.92
CA LYS A 99 -6.00 -16.83 6.92
C LYS A 99 -6.58 -16.59 8.31
N GLU A 100 -6.77 -15.34 8.71
CA GLU A 100 -7.27 -14.98 10.04
C GLU A 100 -8.75 -15.32 10.22
N TYR A 101 -9.58 -15.11 9.18
CA TYR A 101 -11.03 -15.21 9.31
C TYR A 101 -11.61 -16.49 8.70
N PHE A 102 -11.11 -17.00 7.57
CA PHE A 102 -11.65 -18.26 7.02
C PHE A 102 -11.22 -19.49 7.82
N LYS A 103 -10.04 -19.48 8.46
CA LYS A 103 -9.63 -20.57 9.35
C LYS A 103 -10.43 -20.60 10.66
N LYS A 104 -10.92 -19.45 11.13
CA LYS A 104 -11.71 -19.36 12.38
C LYS A 104 -13.14 -19.85 12.21
N ASN A 105 -13.72 -19.71 11.02
CA ASN A 105 -15.09 -20.16 10.79
C ASN A 105 -15.18 -21.70 10.73
N ILE A 106 -14.16 -22.38 10.20
CA ILE A 106 -14.10 -23.86 10.21
C ILE A 106 -14.06 -24.41 11.64
N SER A 107 -13.28 -23.82 12.54
CA SER A 107 -13.17 -24.31 13.92
C SER A 107 -14.37 -23.97 14.82
N LEU A 108 -15.26 -23.08 14.39
CA LEU A 108 -16.52 -22.77 15.06
C LEU A 108 -17.65 -23.71 14.61
N GLU A 109 -17.69 -24.09 13.33
CA GLU A 109 -18.67 -25.05 12.82
C GLU A 109 -18.38 -26.49 13.28
N GLU A 110 -17.12 -26.87 13.51
CA GLU A 110 -16.75 -28.17 14.09
C GLU A 110 -17.15 -28.33 15.58
N LYS A 111 -17.72 -27.29 16.21
CA LYS A 111 -18.13 -27.27 17.62
C LYS A 111 -19.65 -27.16 17.84
N LEU A 112 -20.44 -27.28 16.77
CA LEU A 112 -21.91 -27.34 16.81
C LEU A 112 -22.40 -28.73 16.37
#